data_AF-A0A6M1M3J6-F1
#
_entry.id   AF-A0A6M1M3J6-F1
#
_cell.length_a   1.000
_cell.length_b   1.000
_cell.length_c   1.000
_cell.angle_alpha   90.00
_cell.angle_beta   90.00
_cell.angle_gamma   90.00
#
_symmetry.space_group_name_H-M   'P 1'
#
loop_
_entity.id
_entity.type
_entity.pdbx_description
1 polymer ?
#
loop_
_entity_poly.entity_id
_entity_poly.type
_entity_poly.pdbx_seq_one_letter_code
_entity_poly.pdbx_strand_id
1 'polypeptide(L)'
;MAGRRRSDRCLREKLQSPGRPGVGRRETRREFWAFIAQGLSSEDAAMKVGISPPLGSRWFRTAGGMAPTHLSPSSKLPSARYLS
;
A
#
# COMPACT_ATOMS: atom_id res chain seq x y z
N MET A 1 -19.25 27.37 17.13
CA MET A 1 -17.94 27.42 17.81
C MET A 1 -17.63 26.03 18.34
N ALA A 2 -16.77 25.25 17.67
CA ALA A 2 -16.39 23.93 18.17
C ALA A 2 -15.51 24.09 19.43
N GLY A 3 -15.90 23.47 20.55
CA GLY A 3 -15.17 23.57 21.82
C GLY A 3 -13.76 22.98 21.73
N ARG A 4 -12.80 23.55 22.48
CA ARG A 4 -11.41 23.06 22.52
C ARG A 4 -11.35 21.59 22.96
N ARG A 5 -10.53 20.80 22.28
CA ARG A 5 -10.32 19.38 22.60
C ARG A 5 -9.43 19.28 23.83
N ARG A 6 -9.61 18.24 24.64
CA ARG A 6 -8.80 18.04 25.85
C ARG A 6 -7.29 17.94 25.56
N SER A 7 -6.94 17.46 24.36
CA SER A 7 -5.57 17.39 23.82
C SER A 7 -4.89 18.75 23.72
N ASP A 8 -5.67 19.81 23.53
CA ASP A 8 -5.15 21.18 23.36
C ASP A 8 -4.62 21.75 24.69
N ARG A 9 -4.89 21.07 25.82
CA ARG A 9 -4.36 21.39 27.15
C ARG A 9 -3.05 20.64 27.45
N CYS A 10 -2.60 19.77 26.57
CA CYS A 10 -1.35 19.04 26.75
C CYS A 10 -0.18 19.99 26.48
N LEU A 11 0.74 20.11 27.44
CA LEU A 11 1.96 20.92 27.30
C LEU A 11 3.06 20.22 26.48
N ARG A 12 2.88 18.94 26.16
CA ARG A 12 3.84 18.16 25.36
C ARG A 12 3.71 18.53 23.89
N GLU A 13 4.84 18.67 23.20
CA GLU A 13 4.86 18.85 21.75
C GLU A 13 4.11 17.72 21.02
N LYS A 14 3.52 18.06 19.87
CA LYS A 14 2.84 17.08 19.02
C LYS A 14 3.86 16.06 18.52
N LEU A 15 3.69 14.80 18.92
CA LEU A 15 4.43 13.69 18.35
C LEU A 15 3.97 13.49 16.89
N GLN A 16 4.91 13.64 15.95
CA GLN A 16 4.71 13.29 14.55
C GLN A 16 4.98 11.80 14.37
N SER A 17 4.05 11.06 13.78
CA SER A 17 4.31 9.68 13.39
C SER A 17 5.17 9.66 12.11
N PRO A 18 6.03 8.64 11.91
CA PRO A 18 6.87 8.52 10.70
C PRO A 18 6.08 8.35 9.37
N GLY A 19 4.75 8.33 9.43
CA GLY A 19 3.89 8.06 8.29
C GLY A 19 3.69 6.57 8.01
N ARG A 20 2.96 6.28 6.92
CA ARG A 20 2.60 4.91 6.53
C ARG A 20 3.77 4.23 5.80
N PRO A 21 4.13 2.98 6.16
CA PRO A 21 5.16 2.23 5.44
C PRO A 21 4.87 2.11 3.94
N GLY A 22 5.92 2.22 3.12
CA GLY A 22 5.83 2.21 1.65
C GLY A 22 5.34 0.90 1.04
N VAL A 23 5.33 -0.20 1.79
CA VAL A 23 4.90 -1.55 1.33
C VAL A 23 3.47 -1.60 0.77
N GLY A 24 2.64 -0.61 1.10
CA GLY A 24 1.27 -0.48 0.59
C GLY A 24 1.11 0.39 -0.66
N ARG A 25 2.20 0.90 -1.24
CA ARG A 25 2.15 1.81 -2.40
C ARG A 25 1.64 1.08 -3.64
N ARG A 26 0.94 1.85 -4.49
CA ARG A 26 0.40 1.35 -5.76
C ARG A 26 1.51 0.89 -6.71
N GLU A 27 2.64 1.58 -6.68
CA GLU A 27 3.83 1.33 -7.50
C GLU A 27 4.41 -0.06 -7.21
N THR A 28 4.70 -0.35 -5.95
CA THR A 28 5.18 -1.67 -5.49
C THR A 28 4.25 -2.81 -5.88
N ARG A 29 2.92 -2.59 -5.81
CA ARG A 29 1.94 -3.59 -6.27
C ARG A 29 1.97 -3.79 -7.78
N ARG A 30 2.13 -2.71 -8.56
CA ARG A 30 2.24 -2.81 -10.02
C ARG A 30 3.49 -3.58 -10.44
N GLU A 31 4.63 -3.28 -9.83
CA GLU A 31 5.88 -3.99 -10.07
C GLU A 31 5.78 -5.48 -9.70
N PHE A 32 5.15 -5.78 -8.56
CA PHE A 32 4.91 -7.17 -8.13
C PHE A 32 4.14 -7.95 -9.21
N TRP A 33 3.02 -7.41 -9.69
CA TRP A 33 2.22 -8.08 -10.72
C TRP A 33 2.91 -8.11 -12.09
N ALA A 34 3.79 -7.15 -12.39
CA ALA A 34 4.61 -7.20 -13.59
C ALA A 34 5.61 -8.37 -13.54
N PHE A 35 6.17 -8.69 -12.37
CA PHE A 35 7.02 -9.88 -12.20
C PHE A 35 6.24 -11.18 -12.26
N ILE A 36 5.05 -11.24 -11.66
CA ILE A 36 4.15 -12.41 -11.81
C ILE A 36 3.80 -12.65 -13.29
N ALA A 37 3.51 -11.60 -14.05
CA ALA A 37 3.22 -11.71 -15.47
C ALA A 37 4.42 -12.18 -16.32
N GLN A 38 5.64 -11.97 -15.82
CA GLN A 38 6.88 -12.53 -16.42
C GLN A 38 7.10 -14.00 -16.04
N GLY A 39 6.23 -14.60 -15.21
CA GLY A 39 6.31 -16.00 -14.78
C GLY A 39 7.07 -16.24 -13.48
N LEU A 40 7.39 -15.18 -12.71
CA LEU A 40 8.04 -15.36 -11.41
C LEU A 40 7.07 -15.95 -10.37
N SER A 41 7.63 -16.68 -9.41
CA SER A 41 6.89 -17.12 -8.23
C SER A 41 6.45 -15.92 -7.37
N SER A 42 5.40 -16.10 -6.57
CA SER A 42 4.93 -15.04 -5.67
C SER A 42 5.95 -14.63 -4.60
N GLU A 43 6.87 -15.52 -4.25
CA GLU A 43 7.93 -15.27 -3.29
C GLU A 43 9.08 -14.51 -3.94
N ASP A 44 9.49 -14.90 -5.15
CA ASP A 44 10.54 -14.20 -5.91
C ASP A 44 10.09 -12.80 -6.34
N ALA A 45 8.85 -12.66 -6.78
CA ALA A 45 8.26 -11.37 -7.10
C ALA A 45 8.22 -10.44 -5.88
N ALA A 46 7.95 -10.99 -4.68
CA ALA A 46 7.99 -10.22 -3.43
C ALA A 46 9.41 -9.76 -3.08
N MET A 47 10.40 -10.66 -3.18
CA MET A 47 11.80 -10.30 -2.95
C MET A 47 12.27 -9.21 -3.92
N LYS A 48 11.90 -9.31 -5.20
CA LYS A 48 12.25 -8.31 -6.24
C LYS A 48 11.71 -6.91 -5.93
N VAL A 49 10.52 -6.80 -5.35
CA VAL A 49 9.93 -5.49 -4.97
C VAL A 49 10.27 -5.07 -3.54
N GLY A 50 11.14 -5.81 -2.84
CA GLY A 50 11.61 -5.48 -1.50
C GLY A 50 10.57 -5.69 -0.40
N ILE A 51 9.61 -6.60 -0.59
CA ILE A 51 8.66 -6.99 0.46
C ILE A 51 8.93 -8.43 0.92
N SER A 52 8.49 -8.77 2.13
CA SER A 52 8.67 -10.12 2.67
C SER A 52 7.92 -11.18 1.82
N PRO A 53 8.49 -12.36 1.56
CA PRO A 53 7.85 -13.42 0.76
C PRO A 53 6.41 -13.79 1.17
N PRO A 54 6.07 -13.93 2.48
CA PRO A 54 4.70 -14.24 2.89
C PRO A 54 3.66 -13.20 2.45
N LEU A 55 4.09 -11.96 2.27
CA LEU A 55 3.27 -10.84 1.79
C LEU A 55 2.94 -10.99 0.30
N GLY A 56 3.91 -11.46 -0.50
CA GLY A 56 3.70 -11.84 -1.90
C GLY A 56 2.68 -12.96 -2.05
N SER A 57 2.85 -14.05 -1.30
CA SER A 57 1.89 -15.16 -1.28
C SER A 57 0.50 -14.72 -0.80
N ARG A 58 0.43 -13.74 0.12
CA ARG A 58 -0.85 -13.16 0.56
C ARG A 58 -1.50 -12.34 -0.55
N TRP A 59 -0.76 -11.48 -1.25
CA TRP A 59 -1.28 -10.67 -2.34
C TRP A 59 -1.79 -11.54 -3.48
N PHE A 60 -1.02 -12.55 -3.87
CA PHE A 60 -1.40 -13.50 -4.91
C PHE A 60 -2.72 -14.20 -4.58
N ARG A 61 -2.83 -14.78 -3.37
CA ARG A 61 -4.05 -15.48 -2.92
C ARG A 61 -5.25 -14.54 -2.77
N THR A 62 -5.04 -13.36 -2.20
CA THR A 62 -6.12 -12.38 -1.95
C THR A 62 -6.69 -11.83 -3.26
N ALA A 63 -5.87 -11.75 -4.32
CA ALA A 63 -6.29 -11.28 -5.63
C ALA A 63 -6.75 -12.39 -6.58
N GLY A 64 -6.77 -13.66 -6.13
CA GLY A 64 -7.17 -14.80 -6.96
C GLY A 64 -6.16 -15.14 -8.07
N GLY A 65 -4.88 -14.80 -7.89
CA GLY A 65 -3.81 -15.11 -8.84
C GLY A 65 -3.70 -14.17 -10.03
N MET A 66 -4.48 -13.09 -10.08
CA MET A 66 -4.45 -12.08 -11.15
C MET A 66 -4.32 -10.67 -10.60
N ALA A 67 -3.74 -9.77 -11.40
CA ALA A 67 -3.58 -8.37 -11.02
C ALA A 67 -4.94 -7.68 -10.87
N PRO A 68 -5.23 -7.01 -9.73
CA PRO A 68 -6.45 -6.23 -9.56
C PRO A 68 -6.60 -5.13 -10.63
N THR A 69 -7.81 -4.96 -11.17
CA THR A 69 -8.13 -3.98 -12.23
C THR A 69 -7.76 -2.53 -11.87
N HIS A 70 -7.86 -2.18 -10.59
CA HIS A 70 -7.47 -0.86 -10.07
C HIS A 70 -5.96 -0.59 -10.13
N LEU A 71 -5.12 -1.60 -10.38
CA LEU A 71 -3.68 -1.45 -10.61
C LEU A 71 -3.33 -1.22 -12.08
N SER A 72 -4.28 -1.41 -13.01
CA SER A 72 -4.06 -1.19 -14.44
C SER A 72 -3.43 0.18 -14.73
N PRO A 73 -2.60 0.32 -15.77
CA PRO A 73 -2.10 1.62 -16.23
C PRO A 73 -3.23 2.62 -16.51
N SER A 74 -4.37 2.13 -17.01
CA SER A 74 -5.55 2.92 -17.39
C SER A 74 -6.43 3.34 -16.20
N SER A 75 -6.30 2.72 -15.02
CA SER A 75 -7.15 3.08 -13.89
C SER A 75 -6.76 4.43 -13.28
N LYS A 76 -7.77 5.26 -12.97
CA LYS A 76 -7.59 6.60 -12.38
C LYS A 76 -6.59 6.58 -11.22
N LEU A 77 -5.73 7.60 -11.16
CA LEU A 77 -4.91 7.82 -9.97
C LEU A 77 -5.84 8.07 -8.76
N PRO A 78 -5.53 7.49 -7.59
CA PRO A 78 -5.93 8.06 -6.32
C PRO A 78 -5.99 9.59 -6.37
N SER A 79 -7.19 10.17 -6.29
CA SER A 79 -7.25 11.59 -5.96
C SER A 79 -6.71 11.72 -4.54
N ALA A 80 -5.83 12.69 -4.28
CA ALA A 80 -5.21 12.91 -2.97
C ALA A 80 -6.24 13.10 -1.84
N ARG A 81 -7.52 13.33 -2.19
CA ARG A 81 -8.68 13.30 -1.31
C ARG A 81 -9.44 11.99 -1.50
N TYR A 82 -9.00 10.91 -0.86
CA TYR A 82 -9.85 9.73 -0.72
C TYR A 82 -10.93 10.00 0.32
N LEU A 83 -12.16 10.27 -0.14
CA LEU A 83 -13.38 9.97 0.59
C LEU A 83 -13.93 8.68 -0.04
N SER A 84 -13.83 7.59 0.70
CA SER A 84 -14.47 6.30 0.43
C SER A 84 -14.75 5.67 1.78
#